data_AF-A0A7K4A2V9-F1
#
_entry.id   AF-A0A7K4A2V9-F1
#
_cell.length_a   1.000
_cell.length_b   1.000
_cell.length_c   1.000
_cell.angle_alpha   90.00
_cell.angle_beta   90.00
_cell.angle_gamma   90.00
#
_symmetry.space_group_name_H-M   'P 1'
#
loop_
_entity.id
_entity.type
_entity.pdbx_description
1 polymer ?
#
loop_
_entity_poly.entity_id
_entity_poly.type
_entity_poly.pdbx_seq_one_letter_code
_entity_poly.pdbx_strand_id
1 'polypeptide(L)'
;MESKFGRGFITTIVLICRHFALPPEQAFYGAADHLDGFEIPPQYKGTEVEELALKLRKRIVWHQPGTLDKEEAAEVIRILNRLIIAIDTSLGITNPELGEFL
;
A
#
# COMPACT_ATOMS: atom_id res chain seq x y z
N MET A 1 2.54 17.82 -14.21
CA MET A 1 3.41 18.17 -13.08
C MET A 1 4.13 16.90 -12.68
N GLU A 2 5.46 16.88 -12.65
CA GLU A 2 6.19 15.73 -12.11
C GLU A 2 5.82 15.53 -10.65
N SER A 3 5.61 14.28 -10.24
CA SER A 3 5.39 13.97 -8.82
C SER A 3 6.64 14.35 -8.03
N LYS A 4 6.48 15.20 -7.02
CA LYS A 4 7.57 15.50 -6.06
C LYS A 4 7.89 14.30 -5.14
N PHE A 5 7.04 13.28 -5.16
CA PHE A 5 7.02 12.17 -4.21
C PHE A 5 7.24 10.80 -4.88
N GLY A 6 7.69 10.79 -6.13
CA GLY A 6 7.87 9.58 -6.95
C GLY A 6 6.60 9.16 -7.70
N ARG A 7 6.78 8.32 -8.73
CA ARG A 7 5.69 7.78 -9.57
C ARG A 7 5.95 6.31 -9.88
N GLY A 8 4.89 5.53 -9.94
CA GLY A 8 4.92 4.12 -10.33
C GLY A 8 4.19 3.22 -9.34
N PHE A 9 4.03 1.96 -9.72
CA PHE A 9 3.31 0.98 -8.91
C PHE A 9 4.12 0.56 -7.68
N ILE A 10 5.25 -0.14 -7.92
CA ILE A 10 6.12 -0.65 -6.87
C ILE A 10 6.73 0.50 -6.06
N THR A 11 7.18 1.57 -6.73
CA THR A 11 7.73 2.76 -6.07
C THR A 11 6.77 3.31 -5.02
N THR A 12 5.49 3.46 -5.37
CA THR A 12 4.49 3.97 -4.42
C THR A 12 4.24 2.98 -3.29
N ILE A 13 4.11 1.68 -3.58
CA ILE A 13 3.93 0.65 -2.55
C ILE A 13 5.08 0.71 -1.54
N VAL A 14 6.33 0.80 -2.00
CA VAL A 14 7.51 0.91 -1.12
C VAL A 14 7.46 2.17 -0.25
N LEU A 15 7.07 3.31 -0.81
CA LEU A 15 6.97 4.56 -0.04
C LEU A 15 5.86 4.50 1.00
N ILE A 16 4.72 3.90 0.67
CA ILE A 16 3.65 3.63 1.64
C ILE A 16 4.14 2.66 2.73
N CYS A 17 4.82 1.58 2.40
CA CYS A 17 5.39 0.66 3.40
C CYS A 17 6.29 1.38 4.41
N ARG A 18 7.08 2.37 3.99
CA ARG A 18 7.92 3.17 4.90
C ARG A 18 7.13 3.96 5.92
N HIS A 19 5.97 4.50 5.52
CA HIS A 19 5.06 5.18 6.43
C HIS A 19 4.47 4.21 7.46
N PHE A 20 3.97 3.06 7.00
CA PHE A 20 3.33 2.06 7.86
C PHE A 20 4.32 1.16 8.63
N ALA A 21 5.62 1.45 8.54
CA ALA A 21 6.65 0.93 9.44
C ALA A 21 6.89 1.84 10.66
N LEU A 22 6.32 3.06 10.67
CA LEU A 22 6.35 3.98 11.80
C LEU A 22 5.28 3.60 12.84
N PRO A 23 5.33 4.17 14.05
CA PRO A 23 4.22 4.08 15.00
C PRO A 23 2.90 4.54 14.36
N PRO A 24 1.75 3.92 14.69
CA PRO A 24 0.48 4.17 14.01
C PRO A 24 0.06 5.66 13.97
N GLU A 25 0.35 6.41 15.02
CA GLU A 25 0.06 7.85 15.13
C GLU A 25 0.87 8.71 14.14
N GLN A 26 1.92 8.15 13.53
CA GLN A 26 2.74 8.80 12.51
C GLN A 26 2.51 8.19 11.11
N ALA A 27 1.92 7.01 11.02
CA ALA A 27 1.85 6.21 9.79
C ALA A 27 1.02 6.84 8.67
N PHE A 28 0.07 7.71 8.98
CA PHE A 28 -0.74 8.37 7.94
C PHE A 28 -0.19 9.74 7.51
N TYR A 29 0.76 10.31 8.26
CA TYR A 29 1.26 11.65 8.01
C TYR A 29 2.04 11.73 6.68
N GLY A 30 1.45 12.37 5.67
CA GLY A 30 2.05 12.48 4.33
C GLY A 30 1.95 11.20 3.49
N ALA A 31 1.28 10.15 3.97
CA ALA A 31 1.11 8.91 3.20
C ALA A 31 0.27 9.12 1.93
N ALA A 32 -0.76 9.98 2.01
CA ALA A 32 -1.63 10.28 0.88
C ALA A 32 -0.90 10.97 -0.29
N ASP A 33 0.16 11.74 -0.02
CA ASP A 33 0.92 12.48 -1.04
C ASP A 33 1.61 11.55 -2.05
N HIS A 34 1.95 10.33 -1.64
CA HIS A 34 2.53 9.33 -2.54
C HIS A 34 1.50 8.76 -3.53
N LEU A 35 0.19 8.83 -3.23
CA LEU A 35 -0.86 8.25 -4.05
C LEU A 35 -1.12 9.01 -5.37
N ASP A 36 -0.66 10.26 -5.47
CA ASP A 36 -0.68 11.05 -6.71
C ASP A 36 0.16 10.38 -7.81
N GLY A 37 1.23 9.68 -7.43
CA GLY A 37 2.08 8.92 -8.32
C GLY A 37 1.69 7.45 -8.48
N PHE A 38 0.63 6.99 -7.82
CA PHE A 38 0.28 5.57 -7.77
C PHE A 38 -0.43 5.13 -9.05
N GLU A 39 0.27 4.37 -9.89
CA GLU A 39 -0.25 3.87 -11.16
C GLU A 39 -0.39 2.37 -11.10
N ILE A 40 -1.59 1.85 -11.41
CA ILE A 40 -1.83 0.41 -11.52
C ILE A 40 -1.46 -0.02 -12.95
N PRO A 41 -0.47 -0.91 -13.13
CA PRO A 41 -0.06 -1.41 -14.43
C PRO A 41 -1.22 -2.03 -15.22
N PRO A 42 -1.29 -1.84 -16.55
CA PRO A 42 -2.37 -2.38 -17.36
C PRO A 42 -2.59 -3.89 -17.21
N GLN A 43 -1.54 -4.68 -16.96
CA GLN A 43 -1.66 -6.13 -16.77
C GLN A 43 -2.46 -6.53 -15.52
N TYR A 44 -2.66 -5.62 -14.57
CA TYR A 44 -3.40 -5.89 -13.33
C TYR A 44 -4.87 -5.48 -13.40
N LYS A 45 -5.34 -4.95 -14.54
CA LYS A 45 -6.74 -4.58 -14.71
C LYS A 45 -7.68 -5.79 -14.56
N GLY A 46 -8.70 -5.65 -13.71
CA GLY A 46 -9.65 -6.70 -13.38
C GLY A 46 -9.10 -7.84 -12.51
N THR A 47 -7.92 -7.66 -11.90
CA THR A 47 -7.29 -8.68 -11.05
C THR A 47 -7.39 -8.32 -9.56
N GLU A 48 -7.13 -9.30 -8.68
CA GLU A 48 -7.04 -9.05 -7.23
C GLU A 48 -6.00 -7.96 -6.89
N VAL A 49 -4.93 -7.86 -7.67
CA VAL A 49 -3.90 -6.81 -7.49
C VAL A 49 -4.51 -5.41 -7.66
N GLU A 50 -5.39 -5.19 -8.66
CA GLU A 50 -6.10 -3.92 -8.82
C GLU A 50 -7.06 -3.68 -7.67
N GLU A 51 -7.84 -4.69 -7.27
CA GLU A 51 -8.80 -4.55 -6.17
C GLU A 51 -8.11 -4.14 -4.86
N LEU A 52 -7.00 -4.80 -4.52
CA LEU A 52 -6.20 -4.49 -3.33
C LEU A 52 -5.54 -3.12 -3.42
N ALA A 53 -5.01 -2.74 -4.58
CA ALA A 53 -4.42 -1.42 -4.80
C ALA A 53 -5.47 -0.29 -4.66
N LEU A 54 -6.68 -0.47 -5.20
CA LEU A 54 -7.77 0.48 -5.05
C LEU A 54 -8.27 0.56 -3.60
N LYS A 55 -8.36 -0.58 -2.92
CA LYS A 55 -8.71 -0.63 -1.49
C LYS A 55 -7.68 0.08 -0.62
N LEU A 56 -6.39 -0.12 -0.90
CA LEU A 56 -5.28 0.57 -0.24
C LEU A 56 -5.40 2.08 -0.40
N ARG A 57 -5.54 2.56 -1.65
CA ARG A 57 -5.73 3.99 -1.95
C ARG A 57 -6.90 4.57 -1.15
N LYS A 58 -8.04 3.90 -1.19
CA LYS A 58 -9.26 4.34 -0.50
C LYS A 58 -9.05 4.46 1.00
N ARG A 59 -8.40 3.48 1.64
CA ARG A 59 -8.14 3.49 3.08
C ARG A 59 -7.24 4.64 3.51
N ILE A 60 -6.18 4.91 2.77
CA ILE A 60 -5.24 5.99 3.09
C ILE A 60 -5.89 7.37 2.86
N VAL A 61 -6.61 7.56 1.76
CA VAL A 61 -7.25 8.86 1.46
C VAL A 61 -8.40 9.19 2.42
N TRP A 62 -9.13 8.18 2.91
CA TRP A 62 -10.29 8.39 3.77
C TRP A 62 -9.96 8.40 5.26
N HIS A 63 -8.70 8.17 5.63
CA HIS A 63 -8.26 8.25 7.02
C HIS A 63 -8.58 9.63 7.61
N GLN A 64 -9.08 9.65 8.85
CA GLN A 64 -9.27 10.85 9.64
C GLN A 64 -8.45 10.68 10.93
N PRO A 65 -7.51 11.61 11.22
CA PRO A 65 -6.68 11.50 12.42
C PRO A 65 -7.52 11.39 13.69
N GLY A 66 -7.22 10.44 14.57
CA GLY A 66 -7.99 10.28 15.81
C GLY A 66 -7.67 9.02 16.61
N THR A 67 -8.68 8.50 17.32
CA THR A 67 -8.49 7.41 18.28
C THR A 67 -8.42 6.02 17.65
N LEU A 68 -8.51 5.91 16.32
CA LEU A 68 -8.52 4.63 15.59
C LEU A 68 -7.29 4.44 14.69
N ASP A 69 -6.29 5.32 14.78
CA ASP A 69 -5.09 5.29 13.94
C ASP A 69 -4.39 3.92 13.99
N LYS A 70 -4.42 3.26 15.16
CA LYS A 70 -3.85 1.92 15.35
C LYS A 70 -4.59 0.85 14.56
N GLU A 71 -5.91 0.80 14.69
CA GLU A 71 -6.75 -0.19 14.02
C GLU A 71 -6.73 0.02 12.50
N GLU A 72 -6.78 1.27 12.06
CA GLU A 72 -6.74 1.62 10.65
C GLU A 72 -5.37 1.35 10.04
N ALA A 73 -4.27 1.67 10.73
CA ALA A 73 -2.93 1.31 10.29
C ALA A 73 -2.76 -0.21 10.17
N ALA A 74 -3.28 -0.97 11.13
CA ALA A 74 -3.27 -2.44 11.07
C ALA A 74 -4.10 -2.98 9.90
N GLU A 75 -5.17 -2.31 9.48
CA GLU A 75 -5.89 -2.68 8.26
C GLU A 75 -5.07 -2.38 7.00
N VAL A 76 -4.43 -1.21 6.92
CA VAL A 76 -3.56 -0.84 5.79
C VAL A 76 -2.42 -1.84 5.64
N ILE A 77 -1.74 -2.19 6.73
CA ILE A 77 -0.68 -3.21 6.73
C ILE A 77 -1.20 -4.55 6.19
N ARG A 78 -2.38 -4.99 6.63
CA ARG A 78 -3.00 -6.23 6.10
C ARG A 78 -3.28 -6.16 4.60
N ILE A 79 -3.68 -5.00 4.08
CA ILE A 79 -3.90 -4.81 2.64
C ILE A 79 -2.57 -4.82 1.88
N LEU A 80 -1.54 -4.11 2.38
CA LEU A 80 -0.20 -4.09 1.79
C LEU A 80 0.39 -5.50 1.70
N ASN A 81 0.30 -6.26 2.79
CA ASN A 81 0.76 -7.63 2.88
C ASN A 81 0.12 -8.51 1.81
N ARG A 82 -1.21 -8.47 1.69
CA ARG A 82 -1.93 -9.20 0.64
C ARG A 82 -1.57 -8.74 -0.77
N LEU A 83 -1.40 -7.43 -0.96
CA LEU A 83 -1.06 -6.84 -2.25
C LEU A 83 0.30 -7.34 -2.74
N ILE A 84 1.30 -7.37 -1.86
CA ILE A 84 2.66 -7.86 -2.17
C ILE A 84 2.59 -9.34 -2.59
N ILE A 85 1.92 -10.18 -1.80
CA ILE A 85 1.73 -11.60 -2.12
C ILE A 85 1.01 -11.82 -3.45
N ALA A 86 -0.04 -11.04 -3.72
CA ALA A 86 -0.78 -11.12 -4.99
C ALA A 86 0.11 -10.70 -6.19
N ILE A 87 0.98 -9.70 -6.00
CA ILE A 87 1.96 -9.29 -7.01
C ILE A 87 2.96 -10.43 -7.27
N ASP A 88 3.58 -11.00 -6.23
CA ASP A 88 4.54 -12.11 -6.40
C ASP A 88 3.91 -13.31 -7.11
N THR A 89 2.69 -13.67 -6.70
CA THR A 89 1.91 -14.74 -7.35
C THR A 89 1.67 -14.42 -8.83
N SER A 90 1.32 -13.18 -9.17
CA SER A 90 1.12 -12.76 -10.56
C SER A 90 2.40 -12.79 -11.41
N LEU A 91 3.57 -12.69 -10.77
CA LEU A 91 4.88 -12.79 -11.41
C LEU A 91 5.34 -14.25 -11.57
N GLY A 92 4.54 -15.22 -11.12
CA GLY A 92 4.83 -16.65 -11.25
C GLY A 92 5.63 -17.24 -10.10
N ILE A 93 5.79 -16.51 -8.99
CA ILE A 93 6.44 -17.03 -7.77
C ILE A 93 5.46 -17.97 -7.07
N THR A 94 5.91 -19.20 -6.79
CA THR A 94 5.10 -20.21 -6.11
C THR A 94 5.25 -20.08 -4.59
N ASN A 95 4.11 -20.10 -3.88
CA ASN A 95 4.03 -19.99 -2.42
C ASN A 95 4.82 -18.80 -1.82
N PRO A 96 4.62 -17.56 -2.30
CA PRO A 96 5.26 -16.40 -1.69
C PRO A 96 4.77 -16.21 -0.25
N GLU A 97 5.66 -15.73 0.62
CA GLU A 97 5.39 -15.45 2.02
C GLU A 97 6.11 -14.18 2.46
N LEU A 98 5.56 -13.49 3.47
CA LEU A 98 6.14 -12.25 4.00
C LEU A 98 7.18 -12.50 5.10
N GLY A 99 7.24 -13.73 5.63
CA GLY A 99 7.98 -14.04 6.85
C GLY A 99 7.41 -13.32 8.08
N GLU A 100 8.18 -13.37 9.17
CA GLU A 100 7.90 -12.64 10.41
C GLU A 100 9.00 -11.59 10.61
N PHE A 101 8.61 -10.38 11.03
CA PHE A 101 9.58 -9.40 11.53
C PHE A 101 9.99 -9.81 12.95
N LEU A 102 11.24 -10.24 13.11
CA LEU A 102 11.86 -10.54 14.40
C LEU A 102 12.17 -9.27 15.20
#